data_AF-A0A6G4X8Z5-F1
#
_entry.id   AF-A0A6G4X8Z5-F1
#
_cell.length_a   1.000
_cell.length_b   1.000
_cell.length_c   1.000
_cell.angle_alpha   90.00
_cell.angle_beta   90.00
_cell.angle_gamma   90.00
#
_symmetry.space_group_name_H-M   'P 1'
#
loop_
_entity.id
_entity.type
_entity.pdbx_description
1 polymer ?
#
loop_
_entity_poly.entity_id
_entity_poly.type
_entity_poly.pdbx_seq_one_letter_code
_entity_poly.pdbx_strand_id
1 'polypeptide(L)'
;GGGGGFGGAAGIGRLFNEINGGQISWLIPFAAIALVAALVLRRRRPRTDIQRAALLLWGGWFVLHYLVFSLSEGTFHPYYVTAMAPGIAALCGAGGVALHRAFRRDARWAWVLPAALAVTAVWAIVLLGRADGWNPWLRPAIGAVTALSVAGLLVSRFGSLRSAVNRRRMTTVAALAAVVAMLAGPSAYAVSTAASSEKGGMNGTNPTAGPSTARGTGLPGGG
;
A
#
# COMPACT_ATOMS: atom_id res chain seq x y z
N GLY A 1 -32.38 4.67 6.78
CA GLY A 1 -32.43 4.85 5.32
C GLY A 1 -31.09 4.48 4.73
N GLY A 2 -31.09 3.63 3.68
CA GLY A 2 -29.99 3.35 2.75
C GLY A 2 -28.54 3.43 3.27
N GLY A 3 -28.15 2.50 4.16
CA GLY A 3 -26.78 2.44 4.70
C GLY A 3 -25.78 1.88 3.69
N GLY A 4 -25.33 2.73 2.75
CA GLY A 4 -24.27 2.40 1.82
C GLY A 4 -24.26 3.35 0.63
N GLY A 5 -23.77 4.58 0.83
CA GLY A 5 -23.44 5.48 -0.28
C GLY A 5 -22.39 4.86 -1.22
N PHE A 6 -21.99 5.58 -2.27
CA PHE A 6 -21.04 5.10 -3.30
C PHE A 6 -19.75 4.44 -2.78
N GLY A 7 -19.34 4.68 -1.53
CA GLY A 7 -18.20 4.07 -0.85
C GLY A 7 -18.44 2.76 -0.08
N GLY A 8 -19.67 2.27 0.01
CA GLY A 8 -20.03 1.12 0.83
C GLY A 8 -20.19 1.41 2.33
N ALA A 9 -20.50 0.36 3.09
CA ALA A 9 -20.82 0.46 4.52
C ALA A 9 -19.70 1.14 5.34
N ALA A 10 -20.10 1.98 6.29
CA ALA A 10 -19.19 2.57 7.26
C ALA A 10 -18.62 1.49 8.18
N GLY A 11 -17.36 1.67 8.58
CA GLY A 11 -16.67 0.78 9.48
C GLY A 11 -15.17 0.74 9.21
N ILE A 12 -14.42 0.24 10.19
CA ILE A 12 -12.95 0.16 10.13
C ILE A 12 -12.46 -0.59 8.88
N GLY A 13 -13.24 -1.53 8.33
CA GLY A 13 -12.90 -2.26 7.12
C GLY A 13 -13.22 -1.56 5.79
N ARG A 14 -13.86 -0.38 5.78
CA ARG A 14 -14.37 0.25 4.56
C ARG A 14 -13.30 0.45 3.49
N LEU A 15 -12.10 0.90 3.88
CA LEU A 15 -11.03 1.12 2.91
C LEU A 15 -10.54 -0.19 2.27
N PHE A 16 -10.79 -1.34 2.88
CA PHE A 16 -10.42 -2.66 2.37
C PHE A 16 -11.56 -3.36 1.62
N ASN A 17 -12.77 -2.78 1.57
CA ASN A 17 -13.91 -3.35 0.87
C ASN A 17 -13.71 -3.37 -0.65
N GLU A 18 -14.67 -3.96 -1.36
CA GLU A 18 -14.64 -4.16 -2.81
C GLU A 18 -14.61 -2.85 -3.61
N ILE A 19 -15.09 -1.76 -3.02
CA ILE A 19 -15.20 -0.44 -3.65
C ILE A 19 -13.90 0.36 -3.48
N ASN A 20 -13.46 0.57 -2.24
CA ASN A 20 -12.32 1.44 -1.93
C ASN A 20 -10.98 0.72 -1.96
N GLY A 21 -10.98 -0.62 -1.86
CA GLY A 21 -9.75 -1.41 -1.80
C GLY A 21 -8.80 -1.12 -2.95
N GLY A 22 -9.31 -1.13 -4.18
CA GLY A 22 -8.55 -0.81 -5.38
C GLY A 22 -8.23 0.69 -5.56
N GLN A 23 -8.84 1.57 -4.78
CA GLN A 23 -8.68 3.02 -4.90
C GLN A 23 -7.47 3.54 -4.11
N ILE A 24 -7.19 2.97 -2.93
CA ILE A 24 -6.14 3.51 -2.04
C ILE A 24 -5.38 2.46 -1.23
N SER A 25 -5.95 1.28 -1.03
CA SER A 25 -5.48 0.37 0.03
C SER A 25 -4.25 -0.45 -0.32
N TRP A 26 -3.73 -0.33 -1.54
CA TRP A 26 -2.56 -1.05 -2.05
C TRP A 26 -1.38 -1.04 -1.07
N LEU A 27 -0.98 0.13 -0.59
CA LEU A 27 0.22 0.31 0.24
C LEU A 27 -0.09 0.56 1.72
N ILE A 28 -1.37 0.53 2.11
CA ILE A 28 -1.79 0.71 3.50
C ILE A 28 -1.14 -0.34 4.43
N PRO A 29 -1.07 -1.64 4.09
CA PRO A 29 -0.41 -2.61 4.96
C PRO A 29 1.06 -2.27 5.23
N PHE A 30 1.82 -1.89 4.20
CA PHE A 30 3.22 -1.48 4.35
C PHE A 30 3.33 -0.22 5.21
N ALA A 31 2.54 0.81 4.90
CA ALA A 31 2.57 2.09 5.61
C ALA A 31 2.26 1.92 7.10
N ALA A 32 1.28 1.09 7.46
CA ALA A 32 0.91 0.80 8.84
C ALA A 32 2.05 0.10 9.61
N ILE A 33 2.63 -0.96 9.02
CA ILE A 33 3.76 -1.68 9.63
C ILE A 33 4.97 -0.75 9.77
N ALA A 34 5.27 0.03 8.73
CA ALA A 34 6.40 0.95 8.70
C ALA A 34 6.23 2.08 9.73
N LEU A 35 5.02 2.63 9.91
CA LEU A 35 4.72 3.63 10.93
C LEU A 35 4.97 3.09 12.33
N VAL A 36 4.36 1.95 12.67
CA VAL A 36 4.49 1.35 14.01
C VAL A 36 5.95 1.01 14.29
N ALA A 37 6.62 0.31 13.38
CA ALA A 37 8.00 -0.08 13.54
C ALA A 37 8.95 1.12 13.66
N ALA A 38 8.79 2.14 12.82
CA ALA A 38 9.65 3.33 12.84
C ALA A 38 9.44 4.16 14.12
N LEU A 39 8.22 4.24 14.64
CA LEU A 39 7.94 4.86 15.94
C LEU A 39 8.56 4.06 17.09
N VAL A 40 8.46 2.73 17.08
CA VAL A 40 9.09 1.86 18.09
C VAL A 40 10.62 2.01 18.07
N LEU A 41 11.24 2.02 16.89
CA LEU A 41 12.67 2.28 16.71
C LEU A 41 13.10 3.64 17.28
N ARG A 42 12.18 4.62 17.33
CA ARG A 42 12.42 5.98 17.84
C ARG A 42 11.83 6.26 19.22
N ARG A 43 11.28 5.27 19.91
CA ARG A 43 10.57 5.48 21.20
C ARG A 43 11.43 6.14 22.28
N ARG A 44 12.75 5.91 22.25
CA ARG A 44 13.73 6.47 23.20
C ARG A 44 14.41 7.76 22.71
N ARG A 45 14.07 8.24 21.51
CA ARG A 45 14.62 9.50 20.96
C ARG A 45 13.92 10.71 21.60
N PRO A 46 14.63 11.84 21.78
CA PRO A 46 14.05 13.06 22.35
C PRO A 46 12.87 13.57 21.50
N ARG A 47 12.01 14.40 22.11
CA ARG A 47 10.85 14.99 21.42
C ARG A 47 11.24 15.96 20.29
N THR A 48 12.46 16.46 20.31
CA THR A 48 13.06 17.33 19.28
C THR A 48 13.63 16.55 18.08
N ASP A 49 13.55 15.22 18.07
CA ASP A 49 14.00 14.41 16.92
C ASP A 49 13.10 14.65 15.69
N ILE A 50 13.64 15.29 14.66
CA ILE A 50 12.89 15.68 13.45
C ILE A 50 12.25 14.49 12.73
N GLN A 51 12.89 13.31 12.78
CA GLN A 51 12.37 12.11 12.13
C GLN A 51 11.18 11.52 12.91
N ARG A 52 11.21 11.59 14.25
CA ARG A 52 10.05 11.28 15.09
C ARG A 52 8.91 12.27 14.84
N ALA A 53 9.20 13.56 14.74
CA ALA A 53 8.19 14.57 14.41
C ALA A 53 7.55 14.31 13.03
N ALA A 54 8.35 14.00 12.01
CA ALA A 54 7.86 13.65 10.68
C ALA A 54 6.97 12.39 10.69
N LEU A 55 7.35 11.35 11.43
CA LEU A 55 6.52 10.13 11.57
C LEU A 55 5.20 10.41 12.28
N LEU A 56 5.19 11.30 13.28
CA LEU A 56 3.96 11.70 13.98
C LEU A 56 3.06 12.54 13.08
N LEU A 57 3.62 13.47 12.30
CA LEU A 57 2.87 14.30 11.37
C LEU A 57 2.21 13.45 10.28
N TRP A 58 3.00 12.65 9.55
CA TRP A 58 2.50 11.83 8.45
C TRP A 58 1.70 10.62 8.93
N GLY A 59 2.06 10.06 10.08
CA GLY A 59 1.29 9.02 10.76
C GLY A 59 -0.06 9.55 11.24
N GLY A 60 -0.08 10.75 11.83
CA GLY A 60 -1.31 11.44 12.21
C GLY A 60 -2.19 11.74 11.01
N TRP A 61 -1.62 12.25 9.91
CA TRP A 61 -2.32 12.46 8.64
C TRP A 61 -2.97 11.16 8.15
N PHE A 62 -2.18 10.08 8.08
CA PHE A 62 -2.64 8.77 7.63
C PHE A 62 -3.77 8.21 8.52
N VAL A 63 -3.59 8.20 9.83
CA VAL A 63 -4.57 7.65 10.79
C VAL A 63 -5.84 8.49 10.81
N LEU A 64 -5.73 9.82 10.81
CA LEU A 64 -6.90 10.70 10.82
C LEU A 64 -7.76 10.49 9.57
N HIS A 65 -7.16 10.52 8.38
CA HIS A 65 -7.90 10.29 7.14
C HIS A 65 -8.44 8.86 7.07
N TYR A 66 -7.68 7.87 7.52
CA TYR A 66 -8.17 6.49 7.61
C TYR A 66 -9.46 6.41 8.43
N LEU A 67 -9.46 6.99 9.63
CA LEU A 67 -10.60 6.95 10.54
C LEU A 67 -11.79 7.75 9.99
N VAL A 68 -11.56 8.98 9.55
CA VAL A 68 -12.61 9.84 8.99
C VAL A 68 -13.28 9.18 7.80
N PHE A 69 -12.51 8.65 6.85
CA PHE A 69 -13.06 8.03 5.65
C PHE A 69 -13.70 6.67 5.91
N SER A 70 -13.20 5.93 6.91
CA SER A 70 -13.79 4.65 7.30
C SER A 70 -15.12 4.83 8.05
N LEU A 71 -15.22 5.85 8.91
CA LEU A 71 -16.33 6.02 9.85
C LEU A 71 -17.38 7.04 9.41
N SER A 72 -17.14 7.79 8.32
CA SER A 72 -18.11 8.75 7.82
C SER A 72 -19.41 8.07 7.38
N GLU A 73 -20.54 8.59 7.86
CA GLU A 73 -21.87 8.14 7.47
C GLU A 73 -22.47 9.05 6.39
N GLY A 74 -23.51 8.57 5.71
CA GLY A 74 -24.13 9.28 4.60
C GLY A 74 -23.37 9.12 3.28
N THR A 75 -23.36 10.19 2.47
CA THR A 75 -22.78 10.16 1.13
C THR A 75 -21.25 10.18 1.18
N PHE A 76 -20.64 9.09 0.74
CA PHE A 76 -19.19 8.96 0.62
C PHE A 76 -18.84 8.60 -0.82
N HIS A 77 -17.97 9.39 -1.45
CA HIS A 77 -17.44 9.10 -2.77
C HIS A 77 -16.02 8.56 -2.67
N PRO A 78 -15.70 7.47 -3.40
CA PRO A 78 -14.38 6.87 -3.38
C PRO A 78 -13.23 7.85 -3.62
N TYR A 79 -13.38 8.88 -4.48
CA TYR A 79 -12.28 9.81 -4.76
C TYR A 79 -11.77 10.60 -3.55
N TYR A 80 -12.54 10.72 -2.45
CA TYR A 80 -12.09 11.38 -1.23
C TYR A 80 -10.83 10.75 -0.63
N VAL A 81 -10.66 9.43 -0.79
CA VAL A 81 -9.52 8.71 -0.22
C VAL A 81 -8.17 9.14 -0.83
N THR A 82 -8.17 9.84 -1.96
CA THR A 82 -6.95 10.40 -2.56
C THR A 82 -6.19 11.31 -1.60
N ALA A 83 -6.89 11.97 -0.66
CA ALA A 83 -6.27 12.77 0.39
C ALA A 83 -5.34 11.95 1.32
N MET A 84 -5.47 10.61 1.37
CA MET A 84 -4.56 9.74 2.12
C MET A 84 -3.21 9.54 1.45
N ALA A 85 -3.12 9.75 0.13
CA ALA A 85 -1.95 9.40 -0.66
C ALA A 85 -0.64 10.02 -0.15
N PRO A 86 -0.57 11.32 0.25
CA PRO A 86 0.64 11.91 0.82
C PRO A 86 1.12 11.21 2.09
N GLY A 87 0.21 10.88 3.01
CA GLY A 87 0.54 10.15 4.24
C GLY A 87 1.08 8.76 3.96
N ILE A 88 0.44 8.01 3.06
CA ILE A 88 0.91 6.68 2.64
C ILE A 88 2.30 6.79 2.00
N ALA A 89 2.50 7.73 1.07
CA ALA A 89 3.77 7.92 0.38
C ALA A 89 4.91 8.27 1.34
N ALA A 90 4.68 9.21 2.27
CA ALA A 90 5.66 9.62 3.27
C ALA A 90 6.04 8.46 4.21
N LEU A 91 5.06 7.66 4.65
CA LEU A 91 5.30 6.50 5.51
C LEU A 91 6.01 5.36 4.77
N CYS A 92 5.64 5.08 3.52
CA CYS A 92 6.34 4.10 2.69
C CYS A 92 7.80 4.52 2.45
N GLY A 93 8.05 5.79 2.13
CA GLY A 93 9.41 6.31 1.91
C GLY A 93 10.24 6.36 3.19
N ALA A 94 9.84 7.19 4.16
CA ALA A 94 10.61 7.40 5.38
C ALA A 94 10.63 6.16 6.28
N GLY A 95 9.50 5.49 6.43
CA GLY A 95 9.38 4.25 7.19
C GLY A 95 10.11 3.09 6.52
N GLY A 96 10.03 2.96 5.19
CA GLY A 96 10.81 1.98 4.43
C GLY A 96 12.32 2.16 4.60
N VAL A 97 12.81 3.40 4.56
CA VAL A 97 14.23 3.71 4.85
C VAL A 97 14.60 3.33 6.29
N ALA A 98 13.73 3.61 7.27
CA ALA A 98 13.95 3.23 8.67
C ALA A 98 14.02 1.71 8.84
N LEU A 99 13.07 0.98 8.24
CA LEU A 99 13.03 -0.48 8.25
C LEU A 99 14.25 -1.09 7.56
N HIS A 100 14.67 -0.60 6.40
CA HIS A 100 15.87 -1.07 5.71
C HIS A 100 17.15 -0.81 6.52
N ARG A 101 17.24 0.32 7.23
CA ARG A 101 18.36 0.60 8.15
C ARG A 101 18.37 -0.36 9.34
N ALA A 102 17.20 -0.62 9.94
CA ALA A 102 17.07 -1.54 11.07
C ALA A 102 17.40 -2.98 10.66
N PHE A 103 16.84 -3.43 9.53
CA PHE A 103 17.11 -4.72 8.89
C PHE A 103 18.61 -5.01 8.77
N ARG A 104 19.41 -4.03 8.32
CA ARG A 104 20.85 -4.18 8.14
C ARG A 104 21.67 -4.16 9.43
N ARG A 105 21.16 -3.54 10.50
CA ARG A 105 21.94 -3.25 11.72
C ARG A 105 21.57 -4.10 12.93
N ASP A 106 20.34 -4.59 13.00
CA ASP A 106 19.83 -5.32 14.17
C ASP A 106 19.14 -6.61 13.71
N ALA A 107 19.59 -7.75 14.25
CA ALA A 107 19.02 -9.06 13.92
C ALA A 107 17.56 -9.19 14.38
N ARG A 108 17.16 -8.48 15.45
CA ARG A 108 15.79 -8.48 15.96
C ARG A 108 14.80 -7.86 14.97
N TRP A 109 15.27 -6.96 14.11
CA TRP A 109 14.46 -6.27 13.09
C TRP A 109 14.58 -6.87 11.69
N ALA A 110 15.37 -7.94 11.53
CA ALA A 110 15.65 -8.56 10.24
C ALA A 110 14.40 -9.08 9.51
N TRP A 111 13.32 -9.37 10.24
CA TRP A 111 12.08 -9.92 9.67
C TRP A 111 11.03 -8.87 9.34
N VAL A 112 11.11 -7.66 9.90
CA VAL A 112 10.03 -6.67 9.78
C VAL A 112 9.87 -6.15 8.35
N LEU A 113 10.98 -5.84 7.67
CA LEU A 113 10.92 -5.41 6.26
C LEU A 113 10.42 -6.53 5.33
N PRO A 114 10.99 -7.76 5.37
CA PRO A 114 10.45 -8.88 4.59
C PRO A 114 8.96 -9.16 4.86
N ALA A 115 8.53 -9.16 6.12
CA ALA A 115 7.13 -9.39 6.48
C ALA A 115 6.22 -8.28 5.94
N ALA A 116 6.62 -7.01 6.06
CA ALA A 116 5.85 -5.89 5.52
C ALA A 116 5.65 -6.01 4.00
N LEU A 117 6.69 -6.40 3.27
CA LEU A 117 6.62 -6.65 1.82
C LEU A 117 5.68 -7.83 1.49
N ALA A 118 5.81 -8.95 2.21
CA ALA A 118 4.98 -10.13 2.00
C ALA A 118 3.49 -9.85 2.24
N VAL A 119 3.15 -9.23 3.37
CA VAL A 119 1.76 -8.87 3.70
C VAL A 119 1.18 -7.92 2.65
N THR A 120 1.96 -6.95 2.18
CA THR A 120 1.51 -5.99 1.17
C THR A 120 1.32 -6.64 -0.20
N ALA A 121 2.20 -7.59 -0.59
CA ALA A 121 2.03 -8.38 -1.81
C ALA A 121 0.78 -9.27 -1.77
N VAL A 122 0.55 -9.96 -0.65
CA VAL A 122 -0.67 -10.76 -0.46
C VAL A 122 -1.90 -9.87 -0.64
N TRP A 123 -1.90 -8.69 -0.03
CA TRP A 123 -3.00 -7.74 -0.18
C TRP A 123 -3.19 -7.27 -1.64
N ALA A 124 -2.10 -6.94 -2.35
CA ALA A 124 -2.16 -6.58 -3.76
C ALA A 124 -2.73 -7.71 -4.63
N ILE A 125 -2.40 -8.98 -4.35
CA ILE A 125 -2.93 -10.15 -5.04
C ILE A 125 -4.43 -10.35 -4.77
N VAL A 126 -4.88 -10.06 -3.54
CA VAL A 126 -6.30 -10.05 -3.16
C VAL A 126 -7.05 -8.96 -3.93
N LEU A 127 -6.51 -7.74 -3.98
CA LEU A 127 -7.12 -6.63 -4.73
C LEU A 127 -7.24 -6.94 -6.22
N LEU A 128 -6.17 -7.41 -6.85
CA LEU A 128 -6.18 -7.82 -8.25
C LEU A 128 -7.16 -8.98 -8.50
N GLY A 129 -7.38 -9.84 -7.50
CA GLY A 129 -8.35 -10.91 -7.58
C GLY A 129 -9.81 -10.49 -7.60
N ARG A 130 -10.10 -9.20 -7.36
CA ARG A 130 -11.47 -8.66 -7.45
C ARG A 130 -11.82 -8.21 -8.87
N ALA A 131 -10.83 -8.08 -9.74
CA ALA A 131 -10.98 -7.72 -11.14
C ALA A 131 -10.79 -8.99 -12.00
N ASP A 132 -11.81 -9.83 -12.04
CA ASP A 132 -11.74 -11.12 -12.72
C ASP A 132 -11.37 -10.97 -14.20
N GLY A 133 -10.42 -11.79 -14.66
CA GLY A 133 -9.91 -11.75 -16.04
C GLY A 133 -9.05 -10.54 -16.41
N TRP A 134 -8.93 -9.52 -15.55
CA TRP A 134 -8.15 -8.32 -15.85
C TRP A 134 -6.67 -8.52 -15.52
N ASN A 135 -5.82 -8.48 -16.56
CA ASN A 135 -4.36 -8.65 -16.45
C ASN A 135 -3.96 -9.82 -15.51
N PRO A 136 -4.38 -11.06 -15.81
CA PRO A 136 -4.25 -12.20 -14.89
C PRO A 136 -2.80 -12.52 -14.53
N TRP A 137 -1.84 -12.11 -15.37
CA TRP A 137 -0.40 -12.27 -15.16
C TRP A 137 0.17 -11.38 -14.04
N LEU A 138 -0.49 -10.28 -13.66
CA LEU A 138 0.00 -9.37 -12.61
C LEU A 138 0.07 -10.04 -11.25
N ARG A 139 -0.92 -10.86 -10.91
CA ARG A 139 -1.02 -11.57 -9.63
C ARG A 139 0.19 -12.49 -9.40
N PRO A 140 0.50 -13.45 -10.28
CA PRO A 140 1.68 -14.29 -10.13
C PRO A 140 2.98 -13.51 -10.28
N ALA A 141 3.03 -12.45 -11.13
CA ALA A 141 4.24 -11.63 -11.26
C ALA A 141 4.59 -10.90 -9.95
N ILE A 142 3.63 -10.22 -9.32
CA ILE A 142 3.84 -9.55 -8.02
C ILE A 142 4.24 -10.56 -6.96
N GLY A 143 3.56 -11.72 -6.92
CA GLY A 143 3.89 -12.80 -5.98
C GLY A 143 5.32 -13.32 -6.15
N ALA A 144 5.71 -13.66 -7.38
CA ALA A 144 7.03 -14.18 -7.70
C ALA A 144 8.14 -13.16 -7.42
N VAL A 145 8.01 -11.92 -7.91
CA VAL A 145 9.01 -10.87 -7.69
C VAL A 145 9.15 -10.56 -6.20
N THR A 146 8.03 -10.47 -5.46
CA THR A 146 8.10 -10.24 -4.01
C THR A 146 8.74 -11.40 -3.27
N ALA A 147 8.42 -12.65 -3.64
CA ALA A 147 9.03 -13.83 -3.03
C ALA A 147 10.55 -13.85 -3.26
N LEU A 148 11.01 -13.54 -4.48
CA LEU A 148 12.43 -13.43 -4.82
C LEU A 148 13.10 -12.27 -4.07
N SER A 149 12.44 -11.13 -3.93
CA SER A 149 12.93 -10.01 -3.11
C SER A 149 13.07 -10.39 -1.64
N VAL A 150 12.06 -11.03 -1.05
CA VAL A 150 12.08 -11.49 0.34
C VAL A 150 13.20 -12.52 0.53
N ALA A 151 13.31 -13.52 -0.35
CA ALA A 151 14.39 -14.49 -0.31
C ALA A 151 15.77 -13.82 -0.45
N GLY A 152 15.93 -12.88 -1.39
CA GLY A 152 17.17 -12.13 -1.59
C GLY A 152 17.57 -11.31 -0.38
N LEU A 153 16.62 -10.68 0.31
CA LEU A 153 16.86 -9.99 1.59
C LEU A 153 17.28 -10.99 2.68
N LEU A 154 16.56 -12.09 2.86
CA LEU A 154 16.87 -13.07 3.91
C LEU A 154 18.23 -13.76 3.67
N VAL A 155 18.55 -14.11 2.43
CA VAL A 155 19.87 -14.62 2.04
C VAL A 155 20.94 -13.55 2.24
N SER A 156 20.67 -12.28 1.90
CA SER A 156 21.62 -11.20 2.18
C SER A 156 21.78 -10.94 3.67
N ARG A 157 20.83 -11.32 4.53
CA ARG A 157 20.91 -11.10 5.98
C ARG A 157 21.57 -12.26 6.71
N PHE A 158 21.10 -13.47 6.47
CA PHE A 158 21.43 -14.69 7.21
C PHE A 158 22.32 -15.65 6.44
N GLY A 159 22.45 -15.49 5.11
CA GLY A 159 23.30 -16.33 4.29
C GLY A 159 24.79 -16.05 4.48
N SER A 160 25.61 -17.05 4.13
CA SER A 160 27.07 -17.03 4.20
C SER A 160 27.73 -16.31 3.00
N LEU A 161 27.20 -15.16 2.60
CA LEU A 161 27.83 -14.33 1.56
C LEU A 161 29.18 -13.82 2.06
N ARG A 162 30.28 -14.33 1.49
CA ARG A 162 31.67 -14.04 1.92
C ARG A 162 32.08 -12.58 1.73
N SER A 163 31.51 -11.88 0.75
CA SER A 163 31.86 -10.49 0.43
C SER A 163 30.79 -9.50 0.85
N ALA A 164 31.20 -8.47 1.59
CA ALA A 164 30.34 -7.34 1.98
C ALA A 164 29.76 -6.60 0.75
N VAL A 165 30.51 -6.57 -0.37
CA VAL A 165 30.06 -5.96 -1.63
C VAL A 165 28.88 -6.74 -2.21
N ASN A 166 29.00 -8.07 -2.28
CA ASN A 166 27.93 -8.93 -2.80
C ASN A 166 26.67 -8.85 -1.93
N ARG A 167 26.83 -8.78 -0.60
CA ARG A 167 25.71 -8.60 0.34
C ARG A 167 24.98 -7.27 0.10
N ARG A 168 25.72 -6.17 -0.11
CA ARG A 168 25.14 -4.86 -0.43
C ARG A 168 24.41 -4.88 -1.76
N ARG A 169 25.05 -5.40 -2.82
CA ARG A 169 24.44 -5.52 -4.15
C ARG A 169 23.14 -6.34 -4.10
N MET A 170 23.15 -7.50 -3.47
CA MET A 170 21.96 -8.34 -3.29
C MET A 170 20.83 -7.59 -2.58
N THR A 171 21.15 -6.90 -1.48
CA THR A 171 20.17 -6.13 -0.71
C THR A 171 19.56 -5.00 -1.55
N THR A 172 20.38 -4.27 -2.32
CA THR A 172 19.91 -3.19 -3.19
C THR A 172 19.00 -3.73 -4.30
N VAL A 173 19.42 -4.79 -5.00
CA VAL A 173 18.62 -5.41 -6.07
C VAL A 173 17.30 -5.93 -5.53
N ALA A 174 17.32 -6.65 -4.40
CA ALA A 174 16.11 -7.16 -3.77
C ALA A 174 15.16 -6.04 -3.35
N ALA A 175 15.68 -4.95 -2.78
CA ALA A 175 14.88 -3.78 -2.40
C ALA A 175 14.25 -3.07 -3.60
N LEU A 176 15.01 -2.86 -4.69
CA LEU A 176 14.49 -2.27 -5.92
C LEU A 176 13.40 -3.13 -6.56
N ALA A 177 13.63 -4.44 -6.65
CA ALA A 177 12.63 -5.38 -7.15
C ALA A 177 11.35 -5.36 -6.30
N ALA A 178 11.47 -5.20 -4.97
CA ALA A 178 10.31 -5.10 -4.09
C ALA A 178 9.53 -3.79 -4.35
N VAL A 179 10.22 -2.66 -4.54
CA VAL A 179 9.58 -1.38 -4.90
C VAL A 179 8.80 -1.52 -6.21
N VAL A 180 9.39 -2.13 -7.23
CA VAL A 180 8.71 -2.39 -8.51
C VAL A 180 7.47 -3.26 -8.31
N ALA A 181 7.57 -4.36 -7.57
CA ALA A 181 6.43 -5.24 -7.30
C ALA A 181 5.30 -4.53 -6.53
N MET A 182 5.64 -3.70 -5.55
CA MET A 182 4.65 -2.97 -4.73
C MET A 182 3.93 -1.86 -5.52
N LEU A 183 4.57 -1.30 -6.53
CA LEU A 183 3.98 -0.26 -7.38
C LEU A 183 3.24 -0.83 -8.59
N ALA A 184 3.54 -2.06 -9.03
CA ALA A 184 2.95 -2.65 -10.24
C ALA A 184 1.41 -2.63 -10.24
N GLY A 185 0.77 -3.03 -9.13
CA GLY A 185 -0.68 -3.00 -8.97
C GLY A 185 -1.31 -1.61 -9.10
N PRO A 186 -0.99 -0.65 -8.20
CA PRO A 186 -1.54 0.70 -8.27
C PRO A 186 -1.17 1.44 -9.55
N SER A 187 0.03 1.23 -10.11
CA SER A 187 0.40 1.80 -11.41
C SER A 187 -0.42 1.23 -12.56
N ALA A 188 -0.71 -0.08 -12.57
CA ALA A 188 -1.58 -0.67 -13.58
C ALA A 188 -3.01 -0.10 -13.50
N TYR A 189 -3.53 0.11 -12.29
CA TYR A 189 -4.83 0.77 -12.08
C TYR A 189 -4.81 2.23 -12.55
N ALA A 190 -3.74 2.98 -12.26
CA ALA A 190 -3.61 4.37 -12.70
C ALA A 190 -3.56 4.47 -14.24
N VAL A 191 -2.78 3.60 -14.90
CA VAL A 191 -2.67 3.55 -16.36
C VAL A 191 -4.01 3.17 -17.00
N SER A 192 -4.71 2.16 -16.48
CA SER A 192 -6.00 1.77 -17.05
C SER A 192 -7.04 2.87 -16.93
N THR A 193 -6.99 3.63 -15.84
CA THR A 193 -7.85 4.79 -15.62
C THR A 193 -7.61 5.84 -16.69
N ALA A 194 -6.35 6.27 -16.88
CA ALA A 194 -5.98 7.24 -17.91
C ALA A 194 -6.38 6.78 -19.33
N ALA A 195 -6.13 5.52 -19.67
CA ALA A 195 -6.47 4.96 -20.98
C ALA A 195 -7.98 4.79 -21.21
N SER A 196 -8.78 4.68 -20.14
CA SER A 196 -10.24 4.56 -20.22
C SER A 196 -10.93 5.93 -20.30
N SER A 197 -10.31 6.98 -19.73
CA SER A 197 -10.80 8.36 -19.81
C SER A 197 -10.93 8.86 -21.25
N GLU A 198 -9.99 8.50 -22.12
CA GLU A 198 -10.02 8.83 -23.55
C GLU A 198 -11.17 8.14 -24.30
N LYS A 199 -11.73 7.07 -23.73
CA LYS A 199 -12.82 6.27 -24.31
C LYS A 199 -14.17 6.49 -23.62
N GLY A 200 -14.30 7.53 -22.79
CA GLY A 200 -15.52 7.84 -22.06
C GLY A 200 -15.81 6.91 -20.86
N GLY A 201 -14.85 6.09 -20.43
CA GLY A 201 -15.01 5.16 -19.31
C GLY A 201 -14.97 5.81 -17.92
N MET A 202 -14.66 7.11 -17.84
CA MET A 202 -14.55 7.84 -16.58
C MET A 202 -15.73 8.82 -16.44
N ASN A 203 -16.64 8.53 -15.52
CA ASN A 203 -17.80 9.38 -15.26
C ASN A 203 -17.40 10.57 -14.37
N GLY A 204 -17.70 11.80 -14.83
CA GLY A 204 -17.40 13.05 -14.10
C GLY A 204 -18.12 13.21 -12.76
N THR A 205 -19.16 12.40 -12.48
CA THR A 205 -19.91 12.44 -11.21
C THR A 205 -19.24 11.65 -10.09
N ASN A 206 -18.55 10.55 -10.40
CA ASN A 206 -17.86 9.72 -9.40
C ASN A 206 -16.63 9.04 -10.00
N PRO A 207 -15.48 9.75 -10.07
CA PRO A 207 -14.26 9.20 -10.65
C PRO A 207 -13.70 8.07 -9.79
N THR A 208 -13.45 6.92 -10.43
CA THR A 208 -12.85 5.73 -9.81
C THR A 208 -11.69 5.23 -10.65
N ALA A 209 -10.66 4.68 -10.00
CA ALA A 209 -9.51 4.09 -10.65
C ALA A 209 -9.66 2.58 -10.87
N GLY A 210 -9.02 2.09 -11.93
CA GLY A 210 -8.90 0.66 -12.23
C GLY A 210 -10.01 0.11 -13.13
N PRO A 211 -9.96 -1.21 -13.40
CA PRO A 211 -11.03 -1.92 -14.11
C PRO A 211 -12.31 -2.00 -13.26
N SER A 212 -13.43 -2.28 -13.92
CA SER A 212 -14.68 -2.66 -13.26
C SER A 212 -14.49 -3.92 -12.42
N THR A 213 -14.88 -3.87 -11.15
CA THR A 213 -14.93 -5.04 -10.26
C THR A 213 -16.38 -5.48 -10.08
N ALA A 214 -16.63 -6.77 -9.86
CA ALA A 214 -17.97 -7.39 -9.91
C ALA A 214 -19.03 -6.80 -8.94
N ARG A 215 -18.62 -5.99 -7.96
CA ARG A 215 -19.52 -5.27 -7.01
C ARG A 215 -19.36 -3.74 -7.03
N GLY A 216 -18.49 -3.21 -7.89
CA GLY A 216 -18.20 -1.77 -7.98
C GLY A 216 -19.09 -1.01 -8.98
N THR A 217 -20.06 -1.67 -9.60
CA THR A 217 -21.04 -1.00 -10.46
C THR A 217 -21.85 -0.04 -9.61
N GLY A 218 -21.56 1.27 -9.76
CA GLY A 218 -22.42 2.32 -9.24
C GLY A 218 -23.85 2.02 -9.65
N LEU A 219 -24.77 2.07 -8.69
CA LEU A 219 -26.19 1.93 -8.98
C LEU A 219 -26.53 2.89 -10.15
N PRO A 220 -27.32 2.45 -11.15
CA PRO A 220 -27.87 3.36 -12.13
C PRO A 220 -28.58 4.48 -11.39
N GLY A 221 -28.22 5.74 -11.69
CA GLY A 221 -28.95 6.90 -11.18
C GLY A 221 -30.41 6.75 -11.59
N GLY A 222 -31.28 6.57 -10.60
CA GLY A 222 -32.72 6.51 -10.82
C GLY A 222 -33.31 7.91 -10.76
N GLY A 223 -33.99 8.30 -11.84
CA GLY A 223 -34.94 9.41 -11.90
C GLY A 223 -34.33 10.79 -12.10
#